data_AF-U7QX72-F1
#
_entry.id   AF-U7QX72-F1
#
_cell.length_a   1.000
_cell.length_b   1.000
_cell.length_c   1.000
_cell.angle_alpha   90.00
_cell.angle_beta   90.00
_cell.angle_gamma   90.00
#
_symmetry.space_group_name_H-M   'P 1'
#
loop_
_entity.id
_entity.type
_entity.pdbx_description
1 polymer ?
#
loop_
_entity_poly.entity_id
_entity_poly.type
_entity_poly.pdbx_seq_one_letter_code
_entity_poly.pdbx_strand_id
1 'polypeptide(L)'
;MECVVVDNNHLSVEKNQSRSEELVNCQGDTSCRSAVRDKYRQEYDQVQERIATCSGADQCVAVAKELRALQGDYSARMSEIQEKARMQGLDSLTPAEVREWADLRGAMSNIDASRNLVLHRAQVTGGSEETTQEIVKIMGQTGIAASAGVAGGISKAGAKGVKGSAVPIPNPVTANNGLVYKSNPKHTLGGDGNRRNAGIEPKDSLKLFENSIPSSKNYGNKEVRFAKDEKGNIHRFEGTNGEYHWNGSSGDIKNQLTSKQVPSDIQKKLGVRLK
;
A
#
# COMPACT_ATOMS: atom_id res chain seq x y z
N MET A 1 -17.08 -17.32 11.97
CA MET A 1 -15.68 -16.90 11.83
C MET A 1 -15.70 -15.41 11.51
N GLU A 2 -15.69 -14.58 12.56
CA GLU A 2 -15.64 -13.13 12.39
C GLU A 2 -14.28 -12.75 11.81
N CYS A 3 -14.29 -11.94 10.75
CA CYS A 3 -13.09 -11.29 10.24
C CYS A 3 -12.46 -10.49 11.39
N VAL A 4 -11.30 -10.91 11.86
CA VAL A 4 -10.45 -10.05 12.69
C VAL A 4 -10.05 -8.90 11.79
N VAL A 5 -10.75 -7.76 11.93
CA VAL A 5 -10.29 -6.50 11.38
C VAL A 5 -8.93 -6.26 12.01
N VAL A 6 -7.88 -6.41 11.20
CA VAL A 6 -6.51 -6.11 11.58
C VAL A 6 -6.47 -4.59 11.73
N ASP A 7 -6.76 -4.11 12.92
CA ASP A 7 -6.60 -2.70 13.26
C ASP A 7 -5.11 -2.37 13.02
N ASN A 8 -4.87 -1.23 12.38
CA ASN A 8 -3.57 -0.91 11.81
C ASN A 8 -2.57 -0.51 12.92
N ASN A 9 -2.02 -1.47 13.66
CA ASN A 9 -1.38 -1.19 14.96
C ASN A 9 0.07 -0.70 14.81
N HIS A 10 0.28 0.61 14.98
CA HIS A 10 1.60 1.22 15.25
C HIS A 10 1.90 1.34 16.75
N LEU A 11 1.32 0.46 17.55
CA LEU A 11 1.48 0.45 19.01
C LEU A 11 2.82 -0.18 19.38
N SER A 12 3.42 0.23 20.50
CA SER A 12 4.55 -0.51 21.07
C SER A 12 4.19 -1.99 21.38
N VAL A 13 5.20 -2.85 21.51
CA VAL A 13 4.99 -4.27 21.85
C VAL A 13 4.21 -4.43 23.16
N GLU A 14 4.60 -3.69 24.21
CA GLU A 14 3.91 -3.71 25.50
C GLU A 14 2.42 -3.36 25.37
N LYS A 15 2.10 -2.37 24.54
CA LYS A 15 0.71 -1.94 24.32
C LYS A 15 -0.08 -2.96 23.50
N ASN A 16 0.55 -3.63 22.53
CA ASN A 16 -0.08 -4.74 21.83
C ASN A 16 -0.38 -5.91 22.77
N GLN A 17 0.51 -6.21 23.72
CA GLN A 17 0.28 -7.22 24.75
C GLN A 17 -0.93 -6.86 25.60
N SER A 18 -0.93 -5.69 26.23
CA SER A 18 -2.05 -5.24 27.08
C SER A 18 -3.37 -5.17 26.32
N ARG A 19 -3.34 -4.69 25.06
CA ARG A 19 -4.53 -4.67 24.19
C ARG A 19 -5.04 -6.08 23.89
N SER A 20 -4.14 -7.03 23.62
CA SER A 20 -4.51 -8.42 23.33
C SER A 20 -5.17 -9.10 24.53
N GLU A 21 -4.65 -8.87 25.73
CA GLU A 21 -5.23 -9.35 26.99
C GLU A 21 -6.63 -8.77 27.22
N GLU A 22 -6.78 -7.44 27.09
CA GLU A 22 -8.08 -6.77 27.25
C GLU A 22 -9.11 -7.25 26.23
N LEU A 23 -8.70 -7.43 24.96
CA LEU A 23 -9.60 -7.92 23.90
C LEU A 23 -10.06 -9.37 24.13
N VAL A 24 -9.19 -10.22 24.69
CA VAL A 24 -9.57 -11.59 25.09
C VAL A 24 -10.56 -11.55 26.25
N ASN A 25 -10.33 -10.67 27.23
CA ASN A 25 -11.21 -10.49 28.39
C ASN A 25 -12.60 -9.96 28.03
N CYS A 26 -12.76 -9.32 26.86
CA CYS A 26 -14.07 -8.92 26.36
C CYS A 26 -14.97 -10.11 25.97
N GLN A 27 -14.46 -11.33 25.81
CA GLN A 27 -15.24 -12.55 25.53
C GLN A 27 -16.24 -12.41 24.35
N GLY A 28 -15.94 -11.56 23.37
CA GLY A 28 -16.80 -11.30 22.21
C GLY A 28 -17.78 -10.14 22.36
N ASP A 29 -17.84 -9.47 23.52
CA ASP A 29 -18.67 -8.28 23.71
C ASP A 29 -18.19 -7.11 22.82
N THR A 30 -19.05 -6.70 21.90
CA THR A 30 -18.74 -5.66 20.89
C THR A 30 -18.47 -4.29 21.52
N SER A 31 -19.20 -3.93 22.59
CA SER A 31 -19.05 -2.65 23.27
C SER A 31 -17.73 -2.58 24.03
N CYS A 32 -17.37 -3.66 24.74
CA CYS A 32 -16.07 -3.83 25.38
C CYS A 32 -14.95 -3.72 24.34
N ARG A 33 -15.05 -4.44 23.22
CA ARG A 33 -14.03 -4.39 22.16
C ARG A 33 -13.89 -3.01 21.55
N SER A 34 -14.99 -2.25 21.42
CA SER A 34 -14.93 -0.85 20.99
C SER A 34 -14.22 0.03 22.01
N ALA A 35 -14.54 -0.11 23.30
CA ALA A 35 -13.90 0.66 24.36
C ALA A 35 -12.38 0.38 24.44
N VAL A 36 -11.98 -0.88 24.30
CA VAL A 36 -10.56 -1.25 24.22
C VAL A 36 -9.90 -0.61 23.00
N ARG A 37 -10.54 -0.65 21.83
CA ARG A 37 -10.01 0.04 20.63
C ARG A 37 -9.81 1.53 20.86
N ASP A 38 -10.78 2.20 21.46
CA ASP A 38 -10.70 3.64 21.74
C ASP A 38 -9.61 3.98 22.76
N LYS A 39 -9.41 3.12 23.77
CA LYS A 39 -8.33 3.27 24.76
C LYS A 39 -6.95 3.29 24.12
N TYR A 40 -6.69 2.43 23.14
CA TYR A 40 -5.39 2.33 22.47
C TYR A 40 -5.26 3.26 21.25
N ARG A 41 -6.33 3.98 20.89
CA ARG A 41 -6.36 4.86 19.72
C ARG A 41 -5.38 6.03 19.83
N GLN A 42 -5.17 6.59 21.01
CA GLN A 42 -4.36 7.80 21.20
C GLN A 42 -2.90 7.63 20.72
N GLU A 43 -2.26 6.51 21.06
CA GLU A 43 -0.88 6.22 20.65
C GLU A 43 -0.80 5.92 19.15
N TYR A 44 -1.80 5.22 18.62
CA TYR A 44 -1.94 5.04 17.18
C TYR A 44 -2.07 6.37 16.43
N ASP A 45 -2.94 7.26 16.90
CA ASP A 45 -3.19 8.57 16.29
C ASP A 45 -1.93 9.43 16.29
N GLN A 46 -1.12 9.39 17.36
CA GLN A 46 0.17 10.09 17.42
C GLN A 46 1.16 9.60 16.36
N VAL A 47 1.28 8.28 16.17
CA VAL A 47 2.18 7.74 15.14
C VAL A 47 1.64 8.06 13.74
N GLN A 48 0.32 7.98 13.54
CA GLN A 48 -0.31 8.37 12.27
C GLN A 48 -0.12 9.85 11.95
N GLU A 49 -0.25 10.74 12.94
CA GLU A 49 -0.02 12.16 12.78
C GLU A 49 1.41 12.42 12.32
N ARG A 50 2.40 11.76 12.93
CA ARG A 50 3.81 11.90 12.55
C ARG A 50 4.12 11.37 11.16
N ILE A 51 3.50 10.25 10.78
CA ILE A 51 3.53 9.74 9.39
C ILE A 51 2.91 10.75 8.42
N ALA A 52 1.79 11.36 8.81
CA ALA A 52 1.02 12.27 7.97
C ALA A 52 1.65 13.66 7.83
N THR A 53 2.37 14.14 8.84
CA THR A 53 2.87 15.51 8.94
C THR A 53 4.36 15.67 8.71
N CYS A 54 5.14 14.59 8.58
CA CYS A 54 6.55 14.70 8.24
C CYS A 54 6.72 15.48 6.91
N SER A 55 7.51 16.55 6.94
CA SER A 55 7.63 17.50 5.82
C SER A 55 9.07 17.82 5.42
N GLY A 56 10.04 17.66 6.33
CA GLY A 56 11.48 17.68 6.01
C GLY A 56 12.03 16.28 5.75
N ALA A 57 13.04 16.16 4.88
CA ALA A 57 13.69 14.88 4.61
C ALA A 57 14.22 14.21 5.89
N ASP A 58 14.87 14.97 6.77
CA ASP A 58 15.38 14.47 8.05
C ASP A 58 14.26 13.99 8.98
N GLN A 59 13.15 14.74 9.04
CA GLN A 59 11.99 14.37 9.86
C GLN A 59 11.35 13.06 9.36
N CYS A 60 11.16 12.94 8.04
CA CYS A 60 10.60 11.73 7.44
C CYS A 60 11.55 10.53 7.55
N VAL A 61 12.88 10.74 7.46
CA VAL A 61 13.88 9.69 7.70
C VAL A 61 13.87 9.25 9.16
N ALA A 62 13.71 10.17 10.12
CA ALA A 62 13.57 9.83 11.53
C ALA A 62 12.35 8.93 11.77
N VAL A 63 11.18 9.30 11.22
CA VAL A 63 9.97 8.46 11.28
C VAL A 63 10.20 7.10 10.61
N ALA A 64 10.91 7.05 9.47
CA ALA A 64 11.24 5.79 8.78
C ALA A 64 12.14 4.86 9.61
N LYS A 65 13.04 5.42 10.43
CA LYS A 65 13.91 4.66 11.34
C LYS A 65 13.12 4.11 12.52
N GLU A 66 12.23 4.89 13.10
CA GLU A 66 11.37 4.44 14.20
C GLU A 66 10.43 3.32 13.77
N LEU A 67 9.82 3.44 12.60
CA LEU A 67 8.99 2.37 12.03
C LEU A 67 9.81 1.08 11.81
N ARG A 68 11.09 1.20 11.43
CA ARG A 68 11.99 0.04 11.31
C ARG A 68 12.34 -0.57 12.66
N ALA A 69 12.56 0.25 13.68
CA ALA A 69 12.80 -0.24 15.04
C ALA A 69 11.58 -1.03 15.53
N LEU A 70 10.38 -0.47 15.37
CA LEU A 70 9.12 -1.13 15.72
C LEU A 70 8.93 -2.47 14.99
N GLN A 71 9.28 -2.53 13.70
CA GLN A 71 9.27 -3.77 12.92
C GLN A 71 10.22 -4.82 13.52
N GLY A 72 11.40 -4.39 13.99
CA GLY A 72 12.35 -5.24 14.71
C GLY A 72 11.79 -5.78 16.02
N ASP A 73 11.18 -4.91 16.82
CA ASP A 73 10.56 -5.28 18.09
C ASP A 73 9.42 -6.30 17.89
N TYR A 74 8.57 -6.07 16.88
CA TYR A 74 7.51 -7.00 16.50
C TYR A 74 8.09 -8.37 16.07
N SER A 75 9.15 -8.37 15.26
CA SER A 75 9.81 -9.60 14.83
C SER A 75 10.40 -10.39 16.01
N ALA A 76 11.03 -9.70 16.96
CA ALA A 76 11.57 -10.32 18.16
C ALA A 76 10.44 -10.95 18.98
N ARG A 77 9.36 -10.20 19.23
CA ARG A 77 8.22 -10.69 20.01
C ARG A 77 7.50 -11.87 19.36
N MET A 78 7.28 -11.82 18.04
CA MET A 78 6.69 -12.96 17.34
C MET A 78 7.58 -14.20 17.42
N SER A 79 8.91 -14.02 17.39
CA SER A 79 9.86 -15.12 17.53
C SER A 79 9.81 -15.73 18.94
N GLU A 80 9.66 -14.92 19.98
CA GLU A 80 9.46 -15.40 21.36
C GLU A 80 8.21 -16.27 21.48
N ILE A 81 7.07 -15.82 20.95
CA ILE A 81 5.80 -16.57 20.98
C ILE A 81 5.93 -17.88 20.19
N GLN A 82 6.56 -17.83 19.01
CA GLN A 82 6.80 -19.03 18.20
C GLN A 82 7.74 -20.02 18.89
N GLU A 83 8.79 -19.54 19.56
CA GLU A 83 9.73 -20.38 20.27
C GLU A 83 9.09 -21.05 21.49
N LYS A 84 8.24 -20.31 22.22
CA LYS A 84 7.41 -20.89 23.29
C LYS A 84 6.55 -22.03 22.76
N ALA A 85 5.84 -21.81 21.65
CA ALA A 85 5.01 -22.84 21.01
C ALA A 85 5.84 -24.04 20.53
N ARG A 86 7.05 -23.81 20.01
CA ARG A 86 7.97 -24.86 19.56
C ARG A 86 8.48 -25.72 20.71
N MET A 87 8.81 -25.10 21.85
CA MET A 87 9.41 -25.77 23.00
C MET A 87 8.39 -26.46 23.90
N GLN A 88 7.20 -25.87 24.05
CA GLN A 88 6.21 -26.29 25.04
C GLN A 88 4.91 -26.81 24.41
N GLY A 89 4.80 -26.79 23.07
CA GLY A 89 3.60 -27.17 22.32
C GLY A 89 2.64 -26.01 22.14
N LEU A 90 1.76 -26.11 21.13
CA LEU A 90 0.84 -25.02 20.78
C LEU A 90 -0.16 -24.69 21.90
N ASP A 91 -0.55 -25.70 22.70
CA ASP A 91 -1.48 -25.56 23.82
C ASP A 91 -0.88 -24.77 25.01
N SER A 92 0.42 -24.49 24.99
CA SER A 92 1.09 -23.63 25.98
C SER A 92 0.85 -22.13 25.77
N LEU A 93 0.34 -21.75 24.59
CA LEU A 93 0.04 -20.36 24.28
C LEU A 93 -1.30 -19.95 24.90
N THR A 94 -1.30 -18.78 25.55
CA THR A 94 -2.56 -18.17 26.01
C THR A 94 -3.35 -17.65 24.80
N PRO A 95 -4.69 -17.53 24.91
CA PRO A 95 -5.49 -16.88 23.87
C PRO A 95 -5.01 -15.46 23.54
N ALA A 96 -4.45 -14.74 24.53
CA ALA A 96 -3.87 -13.42 24.34
C ALA A 96 -2.59 -13.45 23.50
N GLU A 97 -1.69 -14.41 23.73
CA GLU A 97 -0.47 -14.59 22.94
C GLU A 97 -0.79 -14.99 21.48
N VAL A 98 -1.79 -15.85 21.27
CA VAL A 98 -2.25 -16.23 19.92
C VAL A 98 -2.80 -15.01 19.17
N ARG A 99 -3.60 -14.18 19.85
CA ARG A 99 -4.12 -12.92 19.30
C ARG A 99 -3.00 -11.94 19.03
N GLU A 100 -2.10 -11.72 19.99
CA GLU A 100 -0.97 -10.80 19.88
C GLU A 100 -0.13 -11.14 18.64
N TRP A 101 0.24 -12.40 18.47
CA TRP A 101 1.03 -12.82 17.31
C TRP A 101 0.33 -12.54 15.97
N ALA A 102 -0.98 -12.77 15.89
CA ALA A 102 -1.76 -12.48 14.69
C ALA A 102 -1.85 -10.98 14.42
N ASP A 103 -2.05 -10.16 15.46
CA ASP A 103 -2.12 -8.71 15.38
C ASP A 103 -0.76 -8.12 14.97
N LEU A 104 0.36 -8.59 15.56
CA LEU A 104 1.72 -8.17 15.20
C LEU A 104 2.07 -8.54 13.75
N ARG A 105 1.75 -9.78 13.32
CA ARG A 105 1.98 -10.23 11.95
C ARG A 105 1.20 -9.37 10.94
N GLY A 106 -0.05 -9.05 11.25
CA GLY A 106 -0.88 -8.18 10.41
C GLY A 106 -0.38 -6.74 10.37
N ALA A 107 0.18 -6.24 11.46
CA ALA A 107 0.72 -4.89 11.53
C ALA A 107 2.06 -4.72 10.79
N MET A 108 2.86 -5.78 10.63
CA MET A 108 4.13 -5.71 9.86
C MET A 108 3.93 -5.15 8.44
N SER A 109 2.90 -5.62 7.70
CA SER A 109 2.65 -5.13 6.34
C SER A 109 2.26 -3.66 6.29
N ASN A 110 1.65 -3.16 7.37
CA ASN A 110 1.27 -1.77 7.45
C ASN A 110 2.46 -0.87 7.81
N ILE A 111 3.35 -1.34 8.69
CA ILE A 111 4.60 -0.66 9.00
C ILE A 111 5.45 -0.53 7.73
N ASP A 112 5.54 -1.57 6.90
CA ASP A 112 6.25 -1.50 5.62
C ASP A 112 5.63 -0.42 4.70
N ALA A 113 4.30 -0.35 4.62
CA ALA A 113 3.61 0.66 3.82
C ALA A 113 3.86 2.09 4.33
N SER A 114 3.72 2.31 5.65
CA SER A 114 3.97 3.59 6.29
C SER A 114 5.43 4.02 6.14
N ARG A 115 6.37 3.10 6.26
CA ARG A 115 7.80 3.35 6.09
C ARG A 115 8.13 3.75 4.65
N ASN A 116 7.55 3.07 3.67
CA ASN A 116 7.73 3.41 2.25
C ASN A 116 7.15 4.80 1.92
N LEU A 117 6.00 5.15 2.50
CA LEU A 117 5.38 6.46 2.33
C LEU A 117 6.29 7.58 2.83
N VAL A 118 6.81 7.47 4.06
CA VAL A 118 7.67 8.53 4.62
C VAL A 118 9.02 8.63 3.91
N LEU A 119 9.58 7.50 3.45
CA LEU A 119 10.82 7.51 2.65
C LEU A 119 10.62 8.17 1.29
N HIS A 120 9.49 7.91 0.63
CA HIS A 120 9.14 8.60 -0.60
C HIS A 120 9.00 10.11 -0.39
N ARG A 121 8.34 10.53 0.70
CA ARG A 121 8.24 11.96 1.06
C ARG A 121 9.61 12.57 1.28
N ALA A 122 10.50 11.89 2.01
CA ALA A 122 11.86 12.33 2.25
C ALA A 122 12.66 12.50 0.94
N GLN A 123 12.47 11.60 -0.01
CA GLN A 123 13.11 11.67 -1.32
C GLN A 123 12.61 12.88 -2.13
N VAL A 124 11.30 13.15 -2.11
CA VAL A 124 10.70 14.24 -2.89
C VAL A 124 11.02 15.61 -2.30
N THR A 125 11.10 15.73 -0.97
CA THR A 125 11.39 17.01 -0.31
C THR A 125 12.84 17.44 -0.46
N GLY A 126 13.75 16.50 -0.72
CA GLY A 126 15.18 16.77 -0.78
C GLY A 126 15.76 17.04 0.61
N GLY A 127 16.99 16.57 0.85
CA GLY A 127 17.68 16.74 2.13
C GLY A 127 19.12 17.15 1.93
N SER A 128 19.89 17.13 3.02
CA SER A 128 21.34 17.25 2.91
C SER A 128 21.91 16.08 2.08
N GLU A 129 23.16 16.20 1.66
CA GLU A 129 23.84 15.12 0.92
C GLU A 129 23.89 13.83 1.75
N GLU A 130 24.12 13.95 3.07
CA GLU A 130 24.10 12.84 4.02
C GLU A 130 22.71 12.18 4.10
N THR A 131 21.65 12.98 4.21
CA THR A 131 20.27 12.48 4.26
C THR A 131 19.88 11.78 2.96
N THR A 132 20.32 12.32 1.82
CA THR A 132 20.08 11.72 0.50
C THR A 132 20.77 10.36 0.38
N GLN A 133 22.04 10.25 0.80
CA GLN A 133 22.76 8.98 0.83
C GLN A 133 22.10 7.97 1.77
N GLU A 134 21.61 8.44 2.91
CA GLU A 134 20.91 7.59 3.87
C GLU A 134 19.58 7.07 3.33
N ILE A 135 18.80 7.91 2.63
CA ILE A 135 17.58 7.49 1.92
C ILE A 135 17.90 6.42 0.87
N VAL A 136 18.95 6.62 0.06
CA VAL A 136 19.38 5.61 -0.94
C VAL A 136 19.78 4.29 -0.29
N LYS A 137 20.55 4.33 0.81
CA LYS A 137 20.92 3.13 1.57
C LYS A 137 19.69 2.40 2.10
N ILE A 138 18.72 3.15 2.63
CA ILE A 138 17.48 2.60 3.17
C ILE A 138 16.61 1.98 2.04
N MET A 139 16.44 2.68 0.91
CA MET A 139 15.65 2.22 -0.22
C MET A 139 16.30 1.06 -0.99
N GLY A 140 17.64 1.04 -1.06
CA GLY A 140 18.40 -0.07 -1.62
C GLY A 140 18.21 -1.38 -0.84
N GLN A 141 18.00 -1.30 0.48
CA GLN A 141 17.65 -2.46 1.31
C GLN A 141 16.20 -2.93 1.14
N THR A 142 15.28 -2.06 0.71
CA THR A 142 13.87 -2.41 0.51
C THR A 142 13.53 -2.78 -0.94
N GLY A 143 14.49 -2.67 -1.87
CA GLY A 143 14.27 -2.97 -3.30
C GLY A 143 13.38 -1.95 -4.01
N ILE A 144 13.14 -0.78 -3.41
CA ILE A 144 12.43 0.33 -4.05
C ILE A 144 13.44 1.03 -4.95
N ALA A 145 13.20 0.99 -6.26
CA ALA A 145 14.03 1.69 -7.23
C ALA A 145 14.01 3.19 -6.90
N ALA A 146 15.13 3.71 -6.39
CA ALA A 146 15.33 5.13 -6.21
C ALA A 146 15.27 5.79 -7.58
N SER A 147 14.15 6.44 -7.92
CA SER A 147 14.14 7.45 -8.97
C SER A 147 14.77 8.74 -8.43
N ALA A 148 16.05 8.67 -8.07
CA ALA A 148 16.85 9.86 -7.86
C ALA A 148 17.25 10.36 -9.25
N GLY A 149 16.50 11.33 -9.77
CA GLY A 149 17.04 12.22 -10.78
C GLY A 149 18.26 12.92 -10.18
N VAL A 150 19.32 13.00 -10.99
CA VAL A 150 20.61 13.70 -10.81
C VAL A 150 21.64 13.07 -9.87
N ALA A 151 22.44 12.15 -10.41
CA ALA A 151 23.90 12.32 -10.66
C ALA A 151 24.66 10.98 -10.60
N GLY A 152 25.36 10.63 -11.68
CA GLY A 152 26.47 9.67 -11.68
C GLY A 152 26.07 8.19 -11.69
N GLY A 153 26.05 7.59 -12.87
CA GLY A 153 25.65 6.19 -13.05
C GLY A 153 26.56 5.17 -12.37
N ILE A 154 25.97 4.04 -11.96
CA ILE A 154 26.65 2.75 -11.82
C ILE A 154 25.69 1.66 -12.27
N SER A 155 26.22 0.79 -13.12
CA SER A 155 25.52 -0.22 -13.91
C SER A 155 25.03 -1.44 -13.12
N LYS A 156 24.05 -2.14 -13.73
CA LYS A 156 23.85 -3.60 -13.74
C LYS A 156 24.14 -4.38 -12.43
N ALA A 157 23.09 -4.85 -11.78
CA ALA A 157 23.04 -6.19 -11.21
C ALA A 157 21.59 -6.69 -11.17
N GLY A 158 21.35 -7.87 -11.75
CA GLY A 158 20.02 -8.44 -11.94
C GLY A 158 19.31 -8.79 -10.62
N ALA A 159 18.09 -8.28 -10.46
CA ALA A 159 17.19 -8.72 -9.40
C ALA A 159 16.46 -10.00 -9.83
N LYS A 160 16.90 -11.15 -9.32
CA LYS A 160 16.05 -12.34 -9.21
C LYS A 160 14.98 -12.06 -8.16
N GLY A 161 13.74 -12.40 -8.51
CA GLY A 161 12.54 -11.82 -7.94
C GLY A 161 12.23 -12.22 -6.50
N VAL A 162 11.70 -11.24 -5.77
CA VAL A 162 10.94 -11.43 -4.53
C VAL A 162 9.46 -11.36 -4.90
N LYS A 163 8.70 -12.41 -4.59
CA LYS A 163 7.25 -12.48 -4.83
C LYS A 163 6.51 -11.62 -3.79
N GLY A 164 6.27 -10.35 -4.12
CA GLY A 164 5.24 -9.54 -3.48
C GLY A 164 3.84 -9.87 -4.03
N SER A 165 2.78 -9.43 -3.34
CA SER A 165 1.39 -9.55 -3.78
C SER A 165 1.22 -9.26 -5.27
N ALA A 166 0.40 -10.06 -5.97
CA ALA A 166 0.18 -9.91 -7.42
C ALA A 166 -0.49 -8.58 -7.82
N VAL A 167 -1.04 -7.85 -6.84
CA VAL A 167 -1.79 -6.60 -7.00
C VAL A 167 -0.84 -5.40 -6.91
N PRO A 168 -0.79 -4.49 -7.91
CA PRO A 168 0.17 -3.37 -7.92
C PRO A 168 0.04 -2.41 -6.73
N ILE A 169 -1.17 -1.98 -6.37
CA ILE A 169 -1.48 -1.01 -5.31
C ILE A 169 -2.60 -1.58 -4.41
N PRO A 170 -2.27 -2.45 -3.44
CA PRO A 170 -3.28 -3.19 -2.67
C PRO A 170 -4.10 -2.31 -1.71
N ASN A 171 -3.55 -1.19 -1.24
CA ASN A 171 -4.19 -0.24 -0.33
C ASN A 171 -4.47 1.09 -1.03
N PRO A 172 -5.58 1.79 -0.72
CA PRO A 172 -5.85 3.12 -1.27
C PRO A 172 -4.68 4.09 -1.04
N VAL A 173 -4.31 4.83 -2.08
CA VAL A 173 -3.27 5.85 -2.07
C VAL A 173 -3.80 7.12 -2.73
N THR A 174 -3.57 8.28 -2.13
CA THR A 174 -3.79 9.56 -2.82
C THR A 174 -2.69 9.77 -3.85
N ALA A 175 -3.05 9.75 -5.12
CA ALA A 175 -2.18 9.93 -6.26
C ALA A 175 -1.79 11.42 -6.43
N ASN A 176 -0.71 11.70 -7.17
CA ASN A 176 -0.24 13.07 -7.45
C ASN A 176 -1.29 14.02 -8.05
N ASN A 177 -2.36 13.49 -8.66
CA ASN A 177 -3.48 14.28 -9.17
C ASN A 177 -4.54 14.62 -8.10
N GLY A 178 -4.30 14.30 -6.84
CA GLY A 178 -5.19 14.55 -5.70
C GLY A 178 -6.33 13.55 -5.53
N LEU A 179 -6.39 12.48 -6.34
CA LEU A 179 -7.45 11.48 -6.31
C LEU A 179 -6.98 10.18 -5.65
N VAL A 180 -7.91 9.45 -5.02
CA VAL A 180 -7.59 8.18 -4.34
C VAL A 180 -7.59 7.04 -5.36
N TYR A 181 -6.52 6.24 -5.37
CA TYR A 181 -6.34 5.08 -6.24
C TYR A 181 -6.14 3.80 -5.44
N LYS A 182 -6.81 2.72 -5.83
CA LYS A 182 -6.61 1.37 -5.31
C LYS A 182 -6.71 0.36 -6.45
N SER A 183 -5.76 -0.57 -6.53
CA SER A 183 -5.85 -1.67 -7.47
C SER A 183 -7.01 -2.60 -7.14
N ASN A 184 -7.67 -3.13 -8.17
CA ASN A 184 -8.81 -4.01 -8.00
C ASN A 184 -8.39 -5.47 -8.19
N PRO A 185 -8.61 -6.38 -7.22
CA PRO A 185 -8.28 -7.80 -7.36
C PRO A 185 -8.86 -8.46 -8.62
N LYS A 186 -10.00 -7.97 -9.15
CA LYS A 186 -10.59 -8.46 -10.41
C LYS A 186 -9.67 -8.31 -11.62
N HIS A 187 -8.74 -7.37 -11.57
CA HIS A 187 -7.76 -7.07 -12.62
C HIS A 187 -6.35 -7.53 -12.25
N THR A 188 -6.22 -8.35 -11.22
CA THR A 188 -4.95 -8.96 -10.83
C THR A 188 -4.93 -10.43 -11.26
N LEU A 189 -3.86 -10.87 -11.93
CA LEU A 189 -3.75 -12.26 -12.36
C LEU A 189 -3.77 -13.21 -11.15
N GLY A 190 -4.78 -14.09 -11.09
CA GLY A 190 -4.98 -15.01 -9.97
C GLY A 190 -5.58 -14.37 -8.70
N GLY A 191 -5.99 -13.10 -8.76
CA GLY A 191 -6.71 -12.43 -7.68
C GLY A 191 -8.19 -12.80 -7.61
N ASP A 192 -8.82 -12.54 -6.47
CA ASP A 192 -10.23 -12.80 -6.26
C ASP A 192 -11.10 -12.06 -7.28
N GLY A 193 -11.96 -12.80 -7.98
CA GLY A 193 -12.82 -12.27 -9.03
C GLY A 193 -12.14 -12.06 -10.39
N ASN A 194 -10.84 -12.39 -10.54
CA ASN A 194 -10.16 -12.35 -11.82
C ASN A 194 -10.68 -13.46 -12.76
N ARG A 195 -11.36 -13.06 -13.83
CA ARG A 195 -11.89 -13.98 -14.85
C ARG A 195 -10.89 -14.10 -16.01
N ARG A 196 -10.91 -15.21 -16.76
CA ARG A 196 -9.98 -15.45 -17.90
C ARG A 196 -10.01 -14.39 -19.00
N ASN A 197 -11.10 -13.64 -19.10
CA ASN A 197 -11.35 -12.54 -20.04
C ASN A 197 -11.24 -11.15 -19.40
N ALA A 198 -10.93 -11.05 -18.12
CA ALA A 198 -10.67 -9.77 -17.46
C ALA A 198 -9.30 -9.27 -17.89
N GLY A 199 -9.21 -7.97 -18.14
CA GLY A 199 -7.91 -7.36 -18.37
C GLY A 199 -7.04 -7.38 -17.13
N ILE A 200 -5.73 -7.37 -17.34
CA ILE A 200 -4.73 -7.37 -16.26
C ILE A 200 -4.20 -5.96 -16.09
N GLU A 201 -4.30 -5.46 -14.86
CA GLU A 201 -3.79 -4.16 -14.46
C GLU A 201 -2.28 -4.10 -14.66
N PRO A 202 -1.76 -3.06 -15.33
CA PRO A 202 -0.32 -2.91 -15.52
C PRO A 202 0.35 -2.50 -14.21
N LYS A 203 1.64 -2.83 -14.06
CA LYS A 203 2.39 -2.53 -12.82
C LYS A 203 2.58 -1.04 -12.54
N ASP A 204 2.59 -0.22 -13.59
CA ASP A 204 2.72 1.22 -13.56
C ASP A 204 1.35 1.95 -13.55
N SER A 205 0.27 1.24 -13.20
CA SER A 205 -1.11 1.76 -13.19
C SER A 205 -1.27 3.04 -12.37
N LEU A 206 -0.57 3.18 -11.24
CA LEU A 206 -0.60 4.41 -10.43
C LEU A 206 -0.05 5.62 -11.19
N LYS A 207 1.13 5.47 -11.82
CA LYS A 207 1.74 6.54 -12.64
C LYS A 207 0.85 6.91 -13.82
N LEU A 208 0.22 5.93 -14.45
CA LEU A 208 -0.76 6.18 -15.51
C LEU A 208 -1.98 6.94 -14.96
N PHE A 209 -2.49 6.55 -13.79
CA PHE A 209 -3.61 7.22 -13.14
C PHE A 209 -3.29 8.67 -12.78
N GLU A 210 -2.12 8.95 -12.23
CA GLU A 210 -1.64 10.29 -11.91
C GLU A 210 -1.67 11.22 -13.12
N ASN A 211 -1.29 10.69 -14.28
CA ASN A 211 -1.30 11.43 -15.54
C ASN A 211 -2.63 11.35 -16.31
N SER A 212 -3.68 10.81 -15.68
CA SER A 212 -4.98 10.61 -16.33
C SER A 212 -5.79 11.90 -16.46
N ILE A 213 -6.47 12.04 -17.58
CA ILE A 213 -7.41 13.13 -17.86
C ILE A 213 -8.86 12.65 -17.70
N PRO A 214 -9.77 13.49 -17.18
CA PRO A 214 -11.17 13.13 -17.04
C PRO A 214 -11.82 12.96 -18.42
N SER A 215 -12.77 12.04 -18.52
CA SER A 215 -13.59 11.86 -19.70
C SER A 215 -14.50 13.07 -19.93
N SER A 216 -14.72 13.39 -21.20
CA SER A 216 -15.77 14.32 -21.64
C SER A 216 -17.19 13.76 -21.55
N LYS A 217 -17.34 12.43 -21.42
CA LYS A 217 -18.64 11.79 -21.28
C LYS A 217 -19.05 11.71 -19.81
N ASN A 218 -20.34 11.90 -19.56
CA ASN A 218 -20.94 11.63 -18.24
C ASN A 218 -21.28 10.13 -18.13
N TYR A 219 -20.89 9.50 -17.02
CA TYR A 219 -21.14 8.09 -16.71
C TYR A 219 -22.04 7.89 -15.49
N GLY A 220 -22.93 8.85 -15.23
CA GLY A 220 -23.88 8.81 -14.11
C GLY A 220 -23.15 8.98 -12.78
N ASN A 221 -23.17 7.94 -11.94
CA ASN A 221 -22.54 7.94 -10.61
C ASN A 221 -21.04 7.58 -10.63
N LYS A 222 -20.44 7.50 -11.83
CA LYS A 222 -19.04 7.15 -12.02
C LYS A 222 -18.28 8.30 -12.66
N GLU A 223 -17.05 8.50 -12.21
CA GLU A 223 -16.08 9.29 -12.94
C GLU A 223 -15.18 8.36 -13.75
N VAL A 224 -14.94 8.69 -15.02
CA VAL A 224 -14.06 7.91 -15.89
C VAL A 224 -12.90 8.78 -16.31
N ARG A 225 -11.68 8.24 -16.22
CA ARG A 225 -10.45 8.91 -16.60
C ARG A 225 -9.64 8.06 -17.55
N PHE A 226 -8.82 8.69 -18.37
CA PHE A 226 -8.01 8.02 -19.38
C PHE A 226 -6.56 8.48 -19.33
N ALA A 227 -5.63 7.55 -19.52
CA ALA A 227 -4.21 7.85 -19.64
C ALA A 227 -3.62 7.09 -20.83
N LYS A 228 -2.47 7.54 -21.31
CA LYS A 228 -1.72 6.88 -22.38
C LYS A 228 -0.39 6.35 -21.83
N ASP A 229 -0.05 5.12 -22.18
CA ASP A 229 1.26 4.53 -21.87
C ASP A 229 2.33 4.90 -22.92
N GLU A 230 3.57 4.50 -22.68
CA GLU A 230 4.70 4.76 -23.61
C GLU A 230 4.54 4.05 -24.97
N LYS A 231 3.73 3.00 -25.04
CA LYS A 231 3.47 2.23 -26.26
C LYS A 231 2.29 2.80 -27.05
N GLY A 232 1.64 3.85 -26.56
CA GLY A 232 0.47 4.48 -27.17
C GLY A 232 -0.86 3.78 -26.85
N ASN A 233 -0.88 2.82 -25.92
CA ASN A 233 -2.11 2.22 -25.45
C ASN A 233 -2.84 3.18 -24.50
N ILE A 234 -4.17 3.19 -24.59
CA ILE A 234 -5.03 3.94 -23.70
C ILE A 234 -5.50 3.07 -22.56
N HIS A 235 -5.32 3.53 -21.34
CA HIS A 235 -5.81 2.91 -20.10
C HIS A 235 -7.01 3.68 -19.58
N ARG A 236 -8.02 2.96 -19.10
CA ARG A 236 -9.23 3.53 -18.47
C ARG A 236 -9.21 3.30 -16.97
N PHE A 237 -9.61 4.33 -16.22
CA PHE A 237 -9.79 4.30 -14.78
C PHE A 237 -11.23 4.67 -14.44
N GLU A 238 -11.82 3.97 -13.48
CA GLU A 238 -13.19 4.21 -13.02
C GLU A 238 -13.17 4.57 -11.54
N GLY A 239 -13.77 5.71 -11.22
CA GLY A 239 -13.98 6.22 -9.87
C GLY A 239 -15.42 6.04 -9.43
N THR A 240 -15.61 5.60 -8.19
CA THR A 240 -16.92 5.59 -7.51
C THR A 240 -16.70 6.04 -6.08
N ASN A 241 -17.50 7.02 -5.62
CA ASN A 241 -17.35 7.63 -4.29
C ASN A 241 -15.93 8.16 -3.99
N GLY A 242 -15.22 8.66 -5.00
CA GLY A 242 -13.88 9.24 -4.85
C GLY A 242 -12.70 8.25 -4.89
N GLU A 243 -12.95 6.94 -4.91
CA GLU A 243 -11.90 5.91 -5.07
C GLU A 243 -11.88 5.38 -6.51
N TYR A 244 -10.69 5.38 -7.12
CA TYR A 244 -10.43 4.98 -8.49
C TYR A 244 -9.68 3.66 -8.58
N HIS A 245 -9.97 2.89 -9.62
CA HIS A 245 -9.21 1.70 -9.99
C HIS A 245 -9.08 1.58 -11.50
N TRP A 246 -8.05 0.87 -11.97
CA TRP A 246 -7.88 0.55 -13.38
C TRP A 246 -9.01 -0.38 -13.87
N ASN A 247 -9.51 -0.14 -15.09
CA ASN A 247 -10.66 -0.84 -15.67
C ASN A 247 -10.53 -1.04 -17.20
N GLY A 248 -9.33 -1.42 -17.65
CA GLY A 248 -9.08 -1.83 -19.04
C GLY A 248 -8.04 -1.01 -19.78
N SER A 249 -7.53 -1.60 -20.88
CA SER A 249 -6.57 -0.96 -21.78
C SER A 249 -6.88 -1.28 -23.25
N SER A 250 -6.53 -0.37 -24.16
CA SER A 250 -6.50 -0.66 -25.60
C SER A 250 -5.31 -1.53 -25.99
N GLY A 251 -4.38 -1.83 -25.08
CA GLY A 251 -3.34 -2.84 -25.28
C GLY A 251 -3.78 -4.25 -24.89
N ASP A 252 -4.99 -4.41 -24.35
CA ASP A 252 -5.51 -5.71 -23.93
C ASP A 252 -5.90 -6.56 -25.14
N ILE A 253 -5.32 -7.76 -25.26
CA ILE A 253 -5.53 -8.67 -26.39
C ILE A 253 -6.90 -9.36 -26.30
N LYS A 254 -7.45 -9.53 -25.10
CA LYS A 254 -8.69 -10.29 -24.87
C LYS A 254 -9.91 -9.39 -24.74
N ASN A 255 -9.75 -8.20 -24.19
CA ASN A 255 -10.84 -7.25 -23.96
C ASN A 255 -10.37 -5.81 -24.21
N GLN A 256 -9.97 -5.56 -25.47
CA GLN A 256 -9.43 -4.28 -25.91
C GLN A 256 -10.43 -3.14 -25.77
N LEU A 257 -9.98 -2.00 -25.23
CA LEU A 257 -10.75 -0.76 -25.34
C LEU A 257 -10.81 -0.30 -26.79
N THR A 258 -12.03 -0.06 -27.27
CA THR A 258 -12.29 0.36 -28.66
C THR A 258 -12.50 1.87 -28.78
N SER A 259 -12.43 2.37 -30.02
CA SER A 259 -12.74 3.77 -30.38
C SER A 259 -14.13 4.23 -29.95
N LYS A 260 -15.11 3.33 -29.77
CA LYS A 260 -16.45 3.65 -29.25
C LYS A 260 -16.46 3.96 -27.75
N GLN A 261 -15.57 3.32 -27.00
CA GLN A 261 -15.47 3.42 -25.54
C GLN A 261 -14.59 4.60 -25.09
N VAL A 262 -13.64 5.02 -25.92
CA VAL A 262 -12.77 6.18 -25.65
C VAL A 262 -13.26 7.38 -26.47
N PRO A 263 -13.76 8.46 -25.84
CA PRO A 263 -14.25 9.63 -26.58
C PRO A 263 -13.20 10.21 -27.55
N SER A 264 -13.64 10.71 -28.70
CA SER A 264 -12.74 11.20 -29.76
C SER A 264 -11.90 12.41 -29.32
N ASP A 265 -12.44 13.28 -28.47
CA ASP A 265 -11.72 14.41 -27.90
C ASP A 265 -10.63 13.96 -26.91
N ILE A 266 -10.86 12.88 -26.16
CA ILE A 266 -9.86 12.26 -25.29
C ILE A 266 -8.75 11.62 -26.11
N GLN A 267 -9.10 10.90 -27.18
CA GLN A 267 -8.11 10.35 -28.13
C GLN A 267 -7.23 11.48 -28.70
N LYS A 268 -7.83 12.61 -29.09
CA LYS A 268 -7.11 13.79 -29.58
C LYS A 268 -6.18 14.40 -28.52
N LYS A 269 -6.67 14.60 -27.29
CA LYS A 269 -5.86 15.15 -26.17
C LYS A 269 -4.68 14.26 -25.81
N LEU A 270 -4.87 12.95 -25.88
CA LEU A 270 -3.81 11.96 -25.62
C LEU A 270 -2.90 11.74 -26.85
N GLY A 271 -3.23 12.32 -28.01
CA GLY A 271 -2.45 12.18 -29.24
C GLY A 271 -2.45 10.74 -29.77
N VAL A 272 -3.60 10.07 -29.72
CA VAL A 272 -3.78 8.70 -30.25
C VAL A 272 -4.98 8.64 -31.19
N ARG A 273 -5.05 7.58 -31.99
CA ARG A 273 -6.22 7.24 -32.78
C ARG A 273 -6.46 5.73 -32.67
N LEU A 274 -7.44 5.36 -31.85
CA LEU A 274 -7.87 3.98 -31.76
C LEU A 274 -8.65 3.61 -33.02
N LYS A 275 -8.41 2.40 -33.52
CA LYS A 275 -9.16 1.83 -34.64
C LYS A 275 -10.52 1.35 -34.16
#